data_AF-A0A2W7AZX4-F1
#
_entry.id   AF-A0A2W7AZX4-F1
#
_cell.length_a   1.000
_cell.length_b   1.000
_cell.length_c   1.000
_cell.angle_alpha   90.00
_cell.angle_beta   90.00
_cell.angle_gamma   90.00
#
_symmetry.space_group_name_H-M   'P 1'
#
loop_
_entity.id
_entity.type
_entity.pdbx_description
1 polymer ?
#
loop_
_entity_poly.entity_id
_entity_poly.type
_entity_poly.pdbx_seq_one_letter_code
_entity_poly.pdbx_strand_id
1 'polypeptide(L)'
;LPKGLSVRLKNKSSKRRDAEGKLDKVETPKAEHPETTELPEEKDIHANHVEAFNSSIRRSLSAFRRRTNTYAKSVSGLQRVLNIFWMFHNFIRCHFTTRQVPAVALGILQKGLTWEELLQLRVLC
;
A
#
# COMPACT_ATOMS: atom_id res chain seq x y z
N LEU A 1 1.17 -6.21 -24.06
CA LEU A 1 1.99 -5.44 -23.07
C LEU A 1 3.47 -5.79 -23.32
N PRO A 2 4.48 -5.12 -22.70
CA PRO A 2 5.84 -5.64 -22.71
C PRO A 2 5.88 -7.10 -22.22
N LYS A 3 6.87 -7.87 -22.67
CA LYS A 3 7.05 -9.27 -22.24
C LYS A 3 7.14 -9.34 -20.71
N GLY A 4 6.38 -10.26 -20.10
CA GLY A 4 6.39 -10.48 -18.65
C GLY A 4 5.52 -9.55 -17.83
N LEU A 5 4.73 -8.66 -18.47
CA LEU A 5 3.84 -7.74 -17.75
C LEU A 5 2.36 -8.10 -17.97
N SER A 6 1.66 -8.40 -16.88
CA SER A 6 0.19 -8.53 -16.82
C SER A 6 -0.41 -7.32 -16.12
N VAL A 7 -1.48 -6.73 -16.68
CA VAL A 7 -2.19 -5.59 -16.06
C VAL A 7 -3.66 -5.96 -15.85
N ARG A 8 -4.15 -5.66 -14.65
CA ARG A 8 -5.55 -5.86 -14.23
C ARG A 8 -6.05 -4.59 -13.54
N LEU A 9 -7.27 -4.17 -13.84
CA LEU A 9 -7.92 -2.98 -13.30
C LEU A 9 -9.03 -3.40 -12.33
N LYS A 10 -8.95 -2.98 -11.06
CA LYS A 10 -10.02 -3.19 -10.07
C LYS A 10 -11.04 -2.06 -10.10
N ASN A 11 -12.26 -2.35 -10.51
CA ASN A 11 -13.39 -1.42 -10.46
C ASN A 11 -14.00 -1.40 -9.06
N LYS A 12 -13.86 -0.25 -8.36
CA LYS A 12 -14.33 -0.10 -6.96
C LYS A 12 -15.85 -0.04 -6.79
N SER A 13 -16.58 0.21 -7.86
CA SER A 13 -17.99 0.55 -7.82
C SER A 13 -18.81 -0.57 -8.43
N SER A 14 -19.61 -1.26 -7.62
CA SER A 14 -20.61 -2.22 -8.11
C SER A 14 -21.72 -1.55 -8.95
N LYS A 15 -21.75 -0.21 -8.97
CA LYS A 15 -22.71 0.60 -9.73
C LYS A 15 -22.12 1.19 -11.01
N ARG A 16 -20.83 0.95 -11.30
CA ARG A 16 -20.25 1.45 -12.55
C ARG A 16 -20.85 0.64 -13.69
N ARG A 17 -21.35 1.37 -14.69
CA ARG A 17 -22.03 0.83 -15.84
C ARG A 17 -21.51 1.51 -17.10
N ASP A 18 -21.44 0.77 -18.17
CA ASP A 18 -21.22 1.26 -19.53
C ASP A 18 -22.48 1.01 -20.38
N ALA A 19 -22.37 1.15 -21.70
CA ALA A 19 -23.48 0.90 -22.63
C ALA A 19 -23.88 -0.59 -22.66
N GLU A 20 -22.99 -1.49 -22.30
CA GLU A 20 -23.14 -2.95 -22.36
C GLU A 20 -23.68 -3.53 -21.04
N GLY A 21 -23.57 -2.78 -19.94
CA GLY A 21 -24.23 -3.08 -18.69
C GLY A 21 -23.36 -2.78 -17.48
N LYS A 22 -23.30 -3.73 -16.54
CA LYS A 22 -22.52 -3.59 -15.31
C LYS A 22 -21.09 -4.03 -15.57
N LEU A 23 -20.15 -3.15 -15.26
CA LEU A 23 -18.72 -3.43 -15.40
C LEU A 23 -18.27 -4.57 -14.47
N ASP A 24 -17.33 -5.35 -14.97
CA ASP A 24 -16.70 -6.40 -14.19
C ASP A 24 -15.88 -5.80 -13.04
N LYS A 25 -15.82 -6.55 -11.94
CA LYS A 25 -15.11 -6.08 -10.73
C LYS A 25 -13.60 -5.98 -10.97
N VAL A 26 -13.07 -6.85 -11.82
CA VAL A 26 -11.68 -6.85 -12.27
C VAL A 26 -11.70 -6.99 -13.79
N GLU A 27 -11.07 -6.04 -14.48
CA GLU A 27 -11.00 -6.02 -15.93
C GLU A 27 -9.56 -6.15 -16.41
N THR A 28 -9.39 -6.74 -17.59
CA THR A 28 -8.10 -6.82 -18.27
C THR A 28 -8.11 -5.84 -19.44
N PRO A 29 -7.66 -4.59 -19.24
CA PRO A 29 -7.81 -3.53 -20.23
C PRO A 29 -6.96 -3.74 -21.48
N LYS A 30 -5.93 -4.60 -21.43
CA LYS A 30 -5.04 -4.88 -22.55
C LYS A 30 -4.65 -6.34 -22.57
N ALA A 31 -4.68 -6.95 -23.76
CA ALA A 31 -4.21 -8.30 -23.96
C ALA A 31 -2.74 -8.44 -23.52
N GLU A 32 -2.47 -9.58 -22.88
CA GLU A 32 -1.14 -9.96 -22.42
C GLU A 32 -0.23 -10.29 -23.61
N HIS A 33 1.08 -10.25 -23.38
CA HIS A 33 2.03 -10.71 -24.39
C HIS A 33 1.97 -12.24 -24.47
N PRO A 34 2.00 -12.86 -25.67
CA PRO A 34 1.90 -14.32 -25.82
C PRO A 34 3.01 -15.09 -25.09
N GLU A 35 4.17 -14.46 -24.87
CA GLU A 35 5.31 -15.04 -24.16
C GLU A 35 5.32 -14.79 -22.64
N THR A 36 4.27 -14.19 -22.08
CA THR A 36 4.16 -14.03 -20.63
C THR A 36 3.79 -15.38 -20.00
N THR A 37 4.76 -16.04 -19.38
CA THR A 37 4.58 -17.39 -18.80
C THR A 37 4.03 -17.37 -17.38
N GLU A 38 4.36 -16.33 -16.60
CA GLU A 38 3.93 -16.19 -15.22
C GLU A 38 2.64 -15.38 -15.14
N LEU A 39 1.55 -16.07 -14.80
CA LEU A 39 0.26 -15.45 -14.55
C LEU A 39 -0.05 -15.53 -13.05
N PRO A 40 -0.40 -14.41 -12.40
CA PRO A 40 -0.86 -14.45 -11.01
C PRO A 40 -2.17 -15.24 -10.92
N GLU A 41 -2.31 -16.04 -9.86
CA GLU A 41 -3.58 -16.72 -9.59
C GLU A 41 -4.69 -15.69 -9.36
N GLU A 42 -5.90 -15.97 -9.84
CA GLU A 42 -7.03 -15.02 -9.82
C GLU A 42 -7.32 -14.49 -8.40
N LYS A 43 -7.13 -15.34 -7.38
CA LYS A 43 -7.31 -14.99 -5.96
C LYS A 43 -6.37 -13.87 -5.49
N ASP A 44 -5.18 -13.77 -6.09
CA ASP A 44 -4.16 -12.79 -5.72
C ASP A 44 -4.35 -11.45 -6.47
N ILE A 45 -5.23 -11.43 -7.49
CA ILE A 45 -5.54 -10.25 -8.30
C ILE A 45 -6.53 -9.35 -7.54
N HIS A 46 -6.04 -8.67 -6.50
CA HIS A 46 -6.84 -7.69 -5.77
C HIS A 46 -6.02 -6.55 -5.17
N ALA A 47 -6.65 -5.38 -5.01
CA ALA A 47 -6.05 -4.22 -4.35
C ALA A 47 -6.26 -4.19 -2.83
N ASN A 48 -6.73 -5.29 -2.21
CA ASN A 48 -7.20 -5.28 -0.81
C ASN A 48 -6.11 -4.82 0.17
N HIS A 49 -4.87 -5.30 0.00
CA HIS A 49 -3.73 -4.91 0.85
C HIS A 49 -3.43 -3.41 0.76
N VAL A 50 -3.33 -2.88 -0.47
CA VAL A 50 -3.08 -1.45 -0.72
C VAL A 50 -4.22 -0.59 -0.19
N GLU A 51 -5.47 -1.03 -0.34
CA GLU A 51 -6.64 -0.31 0.17
C GLU A 51 -6.69 -0.28 1.70
N ALA A 52 -6.39 -1.40 2.35
CA ALA A 52 -6.28 -1.50 3.80
C ALA A 52 -5.16 -0.61 4.34
N PHE A 53 -3.99 -0.64 3.70
CA PHE A 53 -2.85 0.21 4.06
C PHE A 53 -3.17 1.70 3.91
N ASN A 54 -3.74 2.10 2.77
CA ASN A 54 -4.19 3.48 2.54
C ASN A 54 -5.26 3.91 3.56
N SER A 55 -6.14 3.00 3.99
CA SER A 55 -7.10 3.27 5.05
C SER A 55 -6.40 3.53 6.39
N SER A 56 -5.39 2.73 6.73
CA SER A 56 -4.58 2.91 7.93
C SER A 56 -3.87 4.27 7.94
N ILE A 57 -3.21 4.65 6.85
CA ILE A 57 -2.56 5.95 6.68
C ILE A 57 -3.55 7.08 7.00
N ARG A 58 -4.74 7.06 6.39
CA ARG A 58 -5.74 8.12 6.59
C ARG A 58 -6.30 8.20 8.01
N ARG A 59 -6.37 7.07 8.73
CA ARG A 59 -6.82 7.05 10.12
C ARG A 59 -5.74 7.61 11.05
N SER A 60 -4.49 7.19 10.84
CA SER A 60 -3.35 7.60 11.67
C SER A 60 -2.89 9.03 11.41
N LEU A 61 -2.96 9.51 10.16
CA LEU A 61 -2.39 10.79 9.76
C LEU A 61 -3.50 11.78 9.37
N SER A 62 -3.68 12.83 10.18
CA SER A 62 -4.69 13.87 9.96
C SER A 62 -4.53 14.58 8.61
N ALA A 63 -3.29 14.82 8.18
CA ALA A 63 -2.97 15.47 6.91
C ALA A 63 -3.49 14.71 5.67
N PHE A 64 -3.67 13.39 5.79
CA PHE A 64 -4.17 12.52 4.72
C PHE A 64 -5.68 12.25 4.83
N ARG A 65 -6.38 12.79 5.84
CA ARG A 65 -7.83 12.66 5.96
C ARG A 65 -8.55 13.32 4.77
N ARG A 66 -9.62 12.68 4.32
CA ARG A 66 -10.42 13.14 3.19
C ARG A 66 -11.42 14.19 3.69
N ARG A 67 -11.67 15.24 2.88
CA ARG A 67 -12.65 16.32 3.16
C ARG A 67 -12.36 17.16 4.42
N THR A 68 -11.12 17.23 4.86
CA THR A 68 -10.67 18.16 5.90
C THR A 68 -9.97 19.35 5.26
N ASN A 69 -10.43 20.56 5.59
CA ASN A 69 -9.78 21.82 5.21
C ASN A 69 -8.59 22.08 6.14
N THR A 70 -7.50 21.33 5.94
CA THR A 70 -6.25 21.58 6.67
C THR A 70 -5.40 22.53 5.84
N TYR A 71 -5.25 23.77 6.31
CA TYR A 71 -4.56 24.87 5.60
C TYR A 71 -3.09 24.56 5.26
N ALA A 72 -2.44 23.63 5.97
CA ALA A 72 -1.01 23.35 5.87
C ALA A 72 -0.67 22.04 5.12
N LYS A 73 -1.14 21.87 3.87
CA LYS A 73 -0.76 20.74 3.01
C LYS A 73 0.36 21.12 2.04
N SER A 74 1.60 21.22 2.54
CA SER A 74 2.77 21.28 1.67
C SER A 74 3.24 19.86 1.30
N VAL A 75 3.80 19.68 0.11
CA VAL A 75 4.37 18.39 -0.33
C VAL A 75 5.43 17.90 0.65
N SER A 76 6.32 18.79 1.09
CA SER A 76 7.37 18.48 2.08
C SER A 76 6.80 18.07 3.44
N GLY A 77 5.71 18.69 3.87
CA GLY A 77 5.01 18.32 5.10
C GLY A 77 4.38 16.94 5.02
N LEU A 78 3.68 16.64 3.92
CA LEU A 78 3.08 15.34 3.68
C LEU A 78 4.12 14.22 3.63
N GLN A 79 5.24 14.45 2.93
CA GLN A 79 6.32 13.48 2.84
C GLN A 79 6.95 13.22 4.22
N ARG A 80 7.20 14.26 5.02
CA ARG A 80 7.76 14.11 6.37
C ARG A 80 6.90 13.23 7.27
N VAL A 81 5.59 13.48 7.29
CA VAL A 81 4.66 12.69 8.13
C VAL A 81 4.56 11.25 7.61
N LEU A 82 4.59 11.05 6.29
CA LEU A 82 4.60 9.71 5.69
C LEU A 82 5.87 8.92 6.05
N ASN A 83 7.04 9.57 6.02
CA ASN A 83 8.31 8.94 6.40
C ASN A 83 8.26 8.45 7.85
N ILE A 84 7.78 9.29 8.78
CA ILE A 84 7.61 8.90 10.19
C ILE A 84 6.64 7.71 10.32
N PHE A 85 5.54 7.74 9.58
CA PHE A 85 4.58 6.64 9.58
C PHE A 85 5.19 5.33 9.08
N TRP A 86 5.99 5.37 8.01
CA TRP A 86 6.68 4.19 7.49
C TRP A 86 7.69 3.63 8.49
N MET A 87 8.46 4.50 9.15
CA MET A 87 9.39 4.08 10.20
C MET A 87 8.64 3.35 11.33
N PHE A 88 7.58 3.98 11.84
CA PHE A 88 6.75 3.38 12.88
C PHE A 88 6.08 2.07 12.44
N HIS A 89 5.47 2.04 11.26
CA HIS A 89 4.74 0.89 10.76
C HIS A 89 5.65 -0.31 10.52
N ASN A 90 6.82 -0.09 9.91
CA ASN A 90 7.69 -1.16 9.47
C ASN A 90 8.60 -1.69 10.58
N PHE A 91 8.98 -0.85 11.55
CA PHE A 91 10.02 -1.20 12.52
C PHE A 91 9.56 -1.27 13.99
N ILE A 92 8.48 -0.58 14.37
CA ILE A 92 8.04 -0.53 15.78
C ILE A 92 6.70 -1.27 15.96
N ARG A 93 5.73 -1.01 15.09
CA ARG A 93 4.36 -1.49 15.27
C ARG A 93 4.22 -2.96 14.91
N CYS A 94 3.82 -3.76 15.88
CA CYS A 94 3.40 -5.14 15.65
C CYS A 94 2.16 -5.20 14.74
N HIS A 95 2.23 -6.00 13.68
CA HIS A 95 1.12 -6.19 12.76
C HIS A 95 0.11 -7.20 13.33
N PHE A 96 -1.18 -6.92 13.15
CA PHE A 96 -2.26 -7.69 13.76
C PHE A 96 -2.26 -9.17 13.32
N THR A 97 -2.01 -9.43 12.03
CA THR A 97 -2.07 -10.79 11.47
C THR A 97 -0.83 -11.62 11.79
N THR A 98 0.37 -11.06 11.59
CA THR A 98 1.63 -11.80 11.78
C THR A 98 2.10 -11.80 13.21
N ARG A 99 1.50 -10.96 14.09
CA ARG A 99 1.91 -10.76 15.49
C ARG A 99 3.38 -10.37 15.66
N GLN A 100 3.98 -9.88 14.57
CA GLN A 100 5.36 -9.43 14.49
C GLN A 100 5.41 -8.08 13.78
N VAL A 101 6.51 -7.36 14.01
CA VAL A 101 6.83 -6.16 13.24
C VAL A 101 7.10 -6.55 11.78
N PRO A 102 6.66 -5.76 10.77
CA PRO A 102 6.85 -6.10 9.36
C PRO A 102 8.30 -6.39 8.97
N ALA A 103 9.26 -5.60 9.45
CA ALA A 103 10.69 -5.85 9.19
C ALA A 103 11.18 -7.20 9.75
N VAL A 104 10.60 -7.68 10.85
CA VAL A 104 10.91 -8.99 11.43
C VAL A 104 10.28 -10.11 10.61
N ALA A 105 9.01 -9.94 10.21
CA ALA A 105 8.32 -10.92 9.37
C ALA A 105 9.00 -11.10 8.00
N LEU A 106 9.68 -10.05 7.50
CA LEU A 106 10.49 -10.10 6.28
C LEU A 106 11.92 -10.61 6.50
N GLY A 107 12.35 -10.87 7.74
CA GLY A 107 13.70 -11.33 8.07
C GLY A 107 14.79 -10.24 8.00
N ILE A 108 14.42 -8.97 7.90
CA ILE A 108 15.36 -7.84 7.87
C ILE A 108 15.94 -7.59 9.26
N LEU A 109 15.12 -7.76 10.30
CA LEU A 109 15.51 -7.63 11.70
C LEU A 109 15.15 -8.90 12.47
N GLN A 110 15.92 -9.22 13.50
CA GLN A 110 15.58 -10.30 14.43
C GLN A 110 14.48 -9.89 15.43
N LYS A 111 14.39 -8.60 15.75
CA LYS A 111 13.43 -8.02 16.70
C LYS A 111 12.99 -6.63 16.23
N GLY A 112 11.76 -6.24 16.57
CA GLY A 112 11.26 -4.88 16.36
C GLY A 112 11.98 -3.86 17.23
N LEU A 113 12.06 -2.63 16.74
CA LEU A 113 12.67 -1.50 17.44
C LEU A 113 11.71 -0.88 18.44
N THR A 114 12.26 -0.21 19.47
CA THR A 114 11.53 0.76 20.29
C THR A 114 11.63 2.17 19.70
N TRP A 115 10.86 3.12 20.25
CA TRP A 115 10.97 4.53 19.85
C TRP A 115 12.33 5.12 20.21
N GLU A 116 12.89 4.74 21.35
CA GLU A 116 14.21 5.19 21.82
C GLU A 116 15.30 4.73 20.86
N GLU A 117 15.30 3.44 20.50
CA GLU A 117 16.25 2.88 19.53
C GLU A 117 16.14 3.59 18.17
N LEU A 118 14.91 3.82 17.70
CA LEU A 118 14.65 4.50 16.43
C LEU A 118 15.15 5.96 16.42
N LEU A 119 15.00 6.70 17.52
CA LEU A 119 15.47 8.08 17.65
C LEU A 119 16.98 8.18 17.87
N GLN A 120 17.61 7.12 18.36
CA GLN A 120 19.05 7.03 18.56
C GLN A 120 19.81 6.59 17.30
N LEU A 121 19.11 6.13 16.25
CA LEU A 121 19.73 5.77 14.98
C LEU A 121 20.54 6.95 14.43
N ARG A 122 21.85 6.72 14.30
CA ARG A 122 22.77 7.65 13.62
C ARG A 122 23.00 7.15 12.21
N VAL A 123 22.81 8.04 11.24
CA VAL A 123 23.31 7.80 9.89
C VAL A 123 24.81 8.02 9.95
N LEU A 124 25.60 6.96 9.76
CA LEU A 124 27.01 7.09 9.44
C LEU A 124 27.07 7.51 7.97
N CYS A 125 27.16 8.81 7.75
CA CYS A 125 27.46 9.38 6.44
C CYS A 125 28.96 9.34 6.20
#